data_AF-A0A3M0WJG6-F1
#
_entry.id   AF-A0A3M0WJG6-F1
#
_cell.length_a   1.000
_cell.length_b   1.000
_cell.length_c   1.000
_cell.angle_alpha   90.00
_cell.angle_beta   90.00
_cell.angle_gamma   90.00
#
_symmetry.space_group_name_H-M   'P 1'
#
loop_
_entity.id
_entity.type
_entity.pdbx_description
1 polymer ?
#
loop_
_entity_poly.entity_id
_entity_poly.type
_entity_poly.pdbx_seq_one_letter_code
_entity_poly.pdbx_strand_id
1 'polypeptide(L)' 'MEKDIFVNLDVLLCSEELYINQISEGAELNIKEHEIVITINNTPYYRGKLIKKDGISIIKILKIFSDRESSKISDK' A
#
# COMPACT_ATOMS: atom_id res chain seq x y z
N MET A 1 33.47 5.93 -2.51
CA MET A 1 32.77 4.96 -1.64
C MET A 1 31.31 5.07 -1.95
N GLU A 2 30.75 4.05 -2.60
CA GLU A 2 29.30 3.89 -2.65
C GLU A 2 28.84 3.61 -1.20
N LYS A 3 27.79 4.31 -0.77
CA LYS A 3 27.17 4.07 0.53
C LYS A 3 25.93 3.24 0.25
N ASP A 4 25.81 2.11 0.94
CA ASP A 4 24.57 1.35 0.92
C ASP A 4 23.47 2.16 1.61
N ILE A 5 22.32 2.29 0.93
CA ILE A 5 21.14 2.94 1.47
C ILE A 5 20.12 1.85 1.79
N PHE A 6 19.75 1.76 3.06
CA PHE A 6 18.68 0.88 3.52
C PHE A 6 17.36 1.64 3.50
N VAL A 7 16.33 0.99 2.95
CA VAL A 7 14.97 1.53 2.90
C VAL A 7 13.99 0.49 3.41
N ASN A 8 12.94 0.93 4.09
CA ASN A 8 11.80 0.07 4.42
C ASN A 8 10.81 0.11 3.27
N LEU A 9 10.42 -1.06 2.78
CA LEU A 9 9.42 -1.22 1.75
C LEU A 9 8.21 -1.90 2.34
N ASP A 10 7.11 -1.16 2.45
CA ASP A 10 5.88 -1.66 3.06
C ASP A 10 4.79 -1.84 2.01
N VAL A 11 4.00 -2.89 2.19
CA VAL A 11 2.87 -3.24 1.32
C VAL A 11 1.59 -3.01 2.11
N LEU A 12 0.83 -1.98 1.73
CA LEU A 12 -0.38 -1.57 2.41
C LEU A 12 -1.60 -2.04 1.63
N LEU A 13 -2.46 -2.81 2.29
CA LEU A 13 -3.82 -3.07 1.82
C LEU A 13 -4.67 -1.85 2.16
N CYS A 14 -5.23 -1.20 1.14
CA CYS A 14 -6.09 -0.06 1.38
C CYS A 14 -7.47 -0.55 1.86
N SER A 15 -7.82 -0.26 3.11
CA SER A 15 -9.21 -0.30 3.57
C SER A 15 -9.89 1.04 3.29
N GLU A 16 -11.22 1.05 3.37
CA GLU A 16 -11.97 2.31 3.44
C GLU A 16 -11.56 3.11 4.70
N GLU A 17 -11.75 4.44 4.68
CA GLU A 17 -11.60 5.26 5.89
C GLU A 17 -12.60 4.78 6.94
N LEU A 18 -12.12 4.52 8.15
CA LEU A 18 -12.95 4.04 9.26
C LEU A 18 -13.06 5.11 10.33
N TYR A 19 -14.29 5.38 10.75
CA TYR A 19 -14.55 6.17 11.95
C TYR A 19 -14.54 5.28 13.19
N ILE A 20 -14.15 5.84 14.33
CA ILE A 20 -14.06 5.11 15.62
C ILE A 20 -15.36 4.38 15.96
N ASN A 21 -16.51 4.97 15.63
CA ASN A 21 -17.83 4.38 15.88
C ASN A 21 -18.20 3.22 14.93
N GLN A 22 -17.40 2.94 13.91
CA GLN A 22 -17.58 1.82 12.98
C GLN A 22 -16.71 0.61 13.34
N ILE A 23 -15.84 0.75 14.36
CA ILE A 23 -14.96 -0.31 14.83
C ILE A 23 -15.52 -0.84 16.13
N SER A 24 -16.12 -2.03 16.08
CA SER A 24 -16.52 -2.80 17.25
C SER A 24 -15.85 -4.16 17.24
N GLU A 25 -15.75 -4.80 18.41
CA GLU A 25 -15.30 -6.19 18.48
C GLU A 25 -16.19 -7.08 17.58
N GLY A 26 -15.55 -7.89 16.73
CA GLY A 26 -16.24 -8.73 15.75
C GLY A 26 -16.72 -8.01 14.48
N ALA A 27 -16.41 -6.72 14.29
CA ALA A 27 -16.74 -6.01 13.05
C ALA A 27 -15.99 -6.61 11.85
N GLU A 28 -16.73 -6.91 10.79
CA GLU A 28 -16.16 -7.30 9.49
C GLU A 28 -15.85 -6.05 8.67
N LEU A 29 -14.59 -5.89 8.29
CA LEU A 29 -14.13 -4.78 7.46
C LEU A 29 -14.05 -5.25 6.01
N ASN A 30 -14.76 -4.57 5.12
CA ASN A 30 -14.67 -4.84 3.70
C ASN A 30 -13.41 -4.18 3.12
N ILE A 31 -12.30 -4.90 3.18
CA ILE A 31 -11.05 -4.48 2.55
C ILE A 31 -11.17 -4.82 1.07
N LYS A 32 -11.16 -3.79 0.20
CA LYS A 32 -11.17 -4.01 -1.25
C LYS A 32 -9.86 -4.67 -1.65
N GLU A 33 -9.89 -5.99 -1.81
CA GLU A 33 -8.74 -6.88 -2.04
C GLU A 33 -7.87 -6.58 -3.27
N HIS A 34 -8.10 -5.49 -4.00
CA HIS A 34 -7.58 -5.32 -5.35
C HIS A 34 -6.64 -4.14 -5.52
N GLU A 35 -6.60 -3.19 -4.59
CA GLU A 35 -5.67 -2.06 -4.65
C GLU A 35 -4.72 -2.07 -3.45
N ILE A 36 -3.44 -2.22 -3.76
CA ILE A 36 -2.33 -2.16 -2.83
C ILE A 36 -1.54 -0.89 -3.11
N VAL A 37 -1.11 -0.21 -2.06
CA VAL A 37 -0.10 0.85 -2.14
C VAL A 37 1.20 0.33 -1.55
N ILE A 38 2.29 0.51 -2.29
CA ILE A 38 3.63 0.15 -1.83
C ILE A 38 4.34 1.46 -1.49
N THR A 39 4.85 1.53 -0.26
CA THR A 39 5.57 2.70 0.23
C THR A 39 7.05 2.40 0.38
N ILE A 40 7.86 3.46 0.30
CA ILE A 40 9.27 3.46 0.68
C ILE A 40 9.38 4.48 1.81
N ASN A 41 9.77 4.04 3.01
CA ASN A 41 9.81 4.89 4.21
C ASN A 41 8.51 5.68 4.44
N ASN A 42 7.35 5.01 4.35
CA ASN A 42 6.00 5.59 4.43
C ASN A 42 5.59 6.55 3.29
N THR A 43 6.45 6.78 2.29
CA THR A 43 6.08 7.54 1.09
C THR A 43 5.55 6.61 0.00
N PRO A 44 4.34 6.80 -0.52
CA PRO A 44 3.75 5.91 -1.52
C PRO A 44 4.43 6.11 -2.88
N TYR A 45 4.97 5.03 -3.45
CA TYR A 45 5.64 5.06 -4.76
C TYR A 45 4.98 4.17 -5.80
N TYR A 46 4.22 3.16 -5.38
CA TYR A 46 3.60 2.25 -6.32
C TYR A 46 2.15 1.96 -5.96
N ARG A 47 1.33 1.80 -6.99
CA ARG A 47 0.04 1.13 -6.89
C ARG A 47 0.15 -0.23 -7.57
N GLY A 48 -0.34 -1.26 -6.89
CA GLY A 48 -0.33 -2.62 -7.41
C GLY A 48 -1.64 -3.35 -7.17
N LYS A 49 -1.73 -4.53 -7.77
CA LYS A 49 -2.78 -5.51 -7.51
C LYS A 49 -2.14 -6.82 -7.07
N LEU A 50 -2.68 -7.42 -6.01
CA LEU A 50 -2.28 -8.75 -5.58
C LEU A 50 -2.77 -9.77 -6.62
N ILE A 51 -1.85 -10.62 -7.08
CA ILE A 51 -2.15 -11.75 -7.94
C ILE A 51 -1.54 -13.01 -7.34
N LYS A 52 -2.21 -14.14 -7.52
CA LYS A 52 -1.67 -15.45 -7.12
C LYS A 52 -1.15 -16.16 -8.37
N LYS A 53 0.13 -16.54 -8.35
CA LYS A 53 0.77 -17.28 -9.45
C LYS A 53 1.57 -18.42 -8.85
N ASP A 54 1.30 -19.64 -9.30
CA ASP A 54 2.01 -20.85 -8.87
C ASP A 54 2.03 -21.04 -7.33
N GLY A 55 0.93 -20.68 -6.67
CA GLY A 55 0.81 -20.75 -5.21
C GLY A 55 1.44 -19.58 -4.45
N ILE A 56 2.17 -18.70 -5.14
CA ILE A 56 2.87 -17.54 -4.56
C ILE A 56 2.03 -16.28 -4.76
N SER A 57 1.95 -15.45 -3.72
CA SER A 57 1.35 -14.12 -3.80
C SER A 57 2.36 -13.13 -4.36
N ILE A 58 2.02 -12.49 -5.47
CA ILE A 58 2.87 -11.53 -6.18
C ILE A 58 2.08 -10.23 -6.33
N ILE A 59 2.76 -9.09 -6.22
CA ILE A 59 2.15 -7.80 -6.49
C ILE A 59 2.51 -7.38 -7.91
N LYS A 60 1.50 -7.26 -8.77
CA LYS A 60 1.68 -6.66 -10.10
C LYS A 60 1.61 -5.15 -9.96
N ILE A 61 2.71 -4.47 -10.25
CA ILE A 61 2.74 -3.00 -10.30
C ILE A 61 1.85 -2.53 -11.46
N LEU A 62 0.88 -1.67 -11.15
CA LEU A 62 -0.03 -1.05 -12.11
C LEU A 62 0.38 0.38 -12.42
N LYS A 63 0.90 1.10 -11.43
CA LYS A 63 1.35 2.49 -11.57
C LYS A 63 2.55 2.75 -10.66
N ILE A 64 3.49 3.54 -11.17
CA ILE A 64 4.56 4.17 -10.42
C ILE A 64 4.15 5.63 -10.23
N PHE A 65 4.18 6.13 -9.01
CA PHE A 65 3.89 7.52 -8.69
C PHE A 65 5.13 8.38 -8.94
N SER A 66 4.92 9.56 -9.48
CA SER A 66 5.92 10.64 -9.44
C SER A 66 6.00 11.24 -8.05
N ASP A 67 7.12 11.88 -7.70
CA ASP A 67 7.30 12.52 -6.38
C ASP A 67 6.14 13.47 -6.03
N ARG A 68 5.64 14.22 -7.03
CA ARG A 68 4.49 15.12 -6.85
C ARG A 68 3.20 14.37 -6.51
N GLU A 69 2.98 13.19 -7.08
CA GLU A 69 1.82 12.36 -6.75
C GLU A 69 1.98 11.72 -5.38
N SER A 70 3.19 11.27 -5.05
CA SER A 70 3.54 10.68 -3.75
C SER A 70 3.26 11.66 -2.61
N SER A 71 3.72 12.92 -2.71
CA SER A 71 3.47 13.93 -1.68
C SER A 71 1.97 14.15 -1.44
N LYS A 72 1.18 14.24 -2.52
CA LYS A 72 -0.27 14.44 -2.40
C LYS A 72 -1.02 13.30 -1.72
N ILE A 73 -0.48 12.08 -1.78
CA ILE A 73 -1.08 10.90 -1.15
C ILE A 73 -0.63 10.82 0.31
N SER A 74 0.61 11.19 0.62
CA SER A 74 1.11 11.25 2.01
C SER A 74 0.46 12.34 2.86
N ASP A 75 0.01 13.45 2.25
CA ASP A 75 -0.64 14.57 2.95
C ASP A 75 -2.13 14.33 3.28
N LYS A 76 -2.66 13.14 2.97
CA LYS A 76 -4.04 12.73 3.30
C LYS A 76 -4.04 11.75 4.45
#